data_AF-A0A447JHN7-F1
#
_entry.id   AF-A0A447JHN7-F1
#
_cell.length_a   1.000
_cell.length_b   1.000
_cell.length_c   1.000
_cell.angle_alpha   90.00
_cell.angle_beta   90.00
_cell.angle_gamma   90.00
#
_symmetry.space_group_name_H-M   'P 1'
#
loop_
_entity.id
_entity.type
_entity.pdbx_description
1 polymer ?
#
loop_
_entity_poly.entity_id
_entity_poly.type
_entity_poly.pdbx_seq_one_letter_code
_entity_poly.pdbx_strand_id
1 'polypeptide(L)'
;MKKTLVAAGVVIALGIVWTGGAWYTGKKLENHLSEMVTQANEQLKRTAPEAGVELSYQNYQRGVFSSHLQLVVKPVAGADNTWLKPGQSIVLDESVSHGPFPLAQLKTLNLILLWRR
;
A
#
# COMPACT_ATOMS: atom_id res chain seq x y z
N MET A 1 -33.81 2.86 -28.92
CA MET A 1 -32.40 2.55 -29.27
C MET A 1 -31.39 3.62 -28.84
N LYS A 2 -31.67 4.93 -28.95
CA LYS A 2 -30.71 6.00 -28.53
C LYS A 2 -30.31 5.94 -27.04
N LYS A 3 -31.25 5.60 -26.15
CA LYS A 3 -31.00 5.49 -24.69
C LYS A 3 -29.96 4.40 -24.35
N THR A 4 -29.94 3.29 -25.08
CA THR A 4 -28.99 2.19 -24.88
C THR A 4 -27.58 2.58 -25.31
N LEU A 5 -27.42 3.33 -26.40
CA LEU A 5 -26.12 3.84 -26.86
C LEU A 5 -25.55 4.86 -25.88
N VAL A 6 -26.38 5.77 -25.37
CA VAL A 6 -25.97 6.74 -24.34
C VAL A 6 -25.55 6.02 -23.07
N ALA A 7 -26.34 5.06 -22.59
CA ALA A 7 -26.00 4.28 -21.41
C ALA A 7 -24.68 3.51 -21.58
N ALA A 8 -24.46 2.87 -22.74
CA ALA A 8 -23.21 2.18 -23.04
C ALA A 8 -22.01 3.14 -23.02
N GLY A 9 -22.15 4.33 -23.62
CA GLY A 9 -21.12 5.36 -23.60
C GLY A 9 -20.74 5.80 -22.18
N VAL A 10 -21.74 5.99 -21.31
CA VAL A 10 -21.52 6.38 -19.90
C VAL A 10 -20.74 5.30 -19.15
N VAL A 11 -21.10 4.03 -19.30
CA VAL A 11 -20.40 2.91 -18.62
C VAL A 11 -18.94 2.84 -19.05
N ILE A 12 -18.65 3.02 -20.34
CA ILE A 12 -17.29 3.03 -20.86
C ILE A 12 -16.49 4.21 -20.28
N ALA A 13 -17.07 5.41 -20.30
CA ALA A 13 -16.41 6.60 -19.75
C ALA A 13 -16.06 6.43 -18.26
N LEU A 14 -16.99 5.88 -17.47
CA LEU A 14 -16.75 5.59 -16.05
C LEU A 14 -15.63 4.56 -15.86
N GLY A 15 -15.59 3.51 -16.68
CA GLY A 15 -14.53 2.50 -16.64
C GLY A 15 -13.13 3.09 -16.89
N ILE A 16 -13.02 4.02 -17.84
CA ILE A 16 -11.76 4.72 -18.15
C ILE A 16 -11.32 5.60 -16.97
N VAL A 17 -12.23 6.43 -16.46
CA VAL A 17 -11.94 7.33 -15.32
C VAL A 17 -11.49 6.53 -14.10
N TRP A 18 -12.18 5.41 -13.81
CA TRP A 18 -11.85 4.55 -12.69
C TRP A 18 -10.46 3.92 -12.82
N THR A 19 -10.16 3.37 -14.01
CA THR A 19 -8.87 2.72 -14.29
C THR A 19 -7.71 3.73 -14.25
N GLY A 20 -7.91 4.92 -14.82
CA GLY A 20 -6.92 5.99 -14.77
C GLY A 20 -6.65 6.49 -13.35
N GLY A 21 -7.71 6.65 -12.55
CA GLY A 21 -7.58 7.01 -11.13
C GLY A 21 -6.81 5.95 -10.33
N ALA A 22 -7.11 4.67 -10.57
CA ALA A 22 -6.38 3.55 -9.96
C ALA A 22 -4.88 3.61 -10.24
N TRP A 23 -4.53 3.64 -11.53
CA TRP A 23 -3.13 3.73 -11.94
C TRP A 23 -2.41 4.94 -11.37
N TYR A 24 -3.05 6.11 -11.32
CA TYR A 24 -2.47 7.34 -10.77
C TYR A 24 -2.16 7.23 -9.27
N THR A 25 -3.08 6.67 -8.49
CA THR A 25 -2.84 6.47 -7.05
C THR A 25 -1.74 5.44 -6.79
N GLY A 26 -1.67 4.36 -7.58
CA GLY A 26 -0.56 3.42 -7.54
C GLY A 26 0.78 4.07 -7.88
N LYS A 27 0.80 5.04 -8.81
CA LYS A 27 2.02 5.80 -9.13
C LYS A 27 2.44 6.71 -7.99
N LYS A 28 1.50 7.36 -7.30
CA LYS A 28 1.82 8.10 -6.06
C LYS A 28 2.41 7.19 -4.99
N LEU A 29 1.80 6.01 -4.77
CA LEU A 29 2.32 5.04 -3.82
C LEU A 29 3.77 4.66 -4.15
N GLU A 30 4.05 4.31 -5.40
CA GLU A 30 5.41 4.00 -5.88
C GLU A 30 6.39 5.15 -5.59
N ASN A 31 6.01 6.39 -5.92
CA ASN A 31 6.88 7.54 -5.78
C ASN A 31 7.19 7.91 -4.31
N HIS A 32 6.25 7.66 -3.40
CA HIS A 32 6.37 8.00 -1.98
C HIS A 32 6.74 6.81 -1.09
N LEU A 33 6.83 5.58 -1.62
CA LEU A 33 7.08 4.39 -0.80
C LEU A 33 8.36 4.50 0.03
N SER A 34 9.44 4.97 -0.60
CA SER A 34 10.71 5.18 0.11
C SER A 34 10.59 6.20 1.23
N GLU A 35 9.87 7.31 0.98
CA GLU A 35 9.65 8.36 1.97
C GLU A 35 8.81 7.85 3.15
N MET A 36 7.74 7.11 2.87
CA MET A 36 6.89 6.50 3.89
C MET A 36 7.65 5.49 4.75
N VAL A 37 8.53 4.68 4.16
CA VAL A 37 9.38 3.74 4.93
C VAL A 37 10.37 4.49 5.80
N THR A 38 10.98 5.57 5.31
CA THR A 38 11.83 6.44 6.12
C THR A 38 11.06 7.05 7.29
N GLN A 39 9.87 7.61 7.03
CA GLN A 39 9.02 8.19 8.08
C GLN A 39 8.57 7.12 9.10
N ALA A 40 8.25 5.91 8.66
CA ALA A 40 7.91 4.80 9.54
C ALA A 40 9.09 4.41 10.44
N ASN A 41 10.32 4.37 9.90
CA ASN A 41 11.52 4.15 10.70
C ASN A 41 11.81 5.27 11.69
N GLU A 42 11.62 6.53 11.29
CA GLU A 42 11.73 7.66 12.21
C GLU A 42 10.71 7.57 13.34
N GLN A 43 9.48 7.17 13.02
CA GLN A 43 8.44 6.98 14.02
C GLN A 43 8.77 5.82 14.96
N LEU A 44 9.23 4.68 14.44
CA LEU A 44 9.68 3.54 15.25
C LEU A 44 10.79 3.94 16.23
N LYS A 45 11.78 4.72 15.78
CA LYS A 45 12.85 5.24 16.65
C LYS A 45 12.32 6.17 17.76
N ARG A 46 11.21 6.87 17.52
CA ARG A 46 10.60 7.77 18.50
C ARG A 46 9.66 7.04 19.47
N THR A 47 8.89 6.07 18.98
CA THR A 47 7.81 5.43 19.77
C THR A 47 8.21 4.11 20.40
N ALA A 48 9.14 3.38 19.78
CA ALA A 48 9.60 2.07 20.25
C ALA A 48 11.11 1.88 19.97
N PRO A 49 11.99 2.77 20.46
CA PRO A 49 13.44 2.64 20.28
C PRO A 49 13.99 1.30 20.82
N GLU A 50 13.37 0.75 21.86
CA GLU A 50 13.72 -0.52 22.49
C GLU A 50 13.45 -1.74 21.62
N ALA A 51 12.57 -1.64 20.61
CA ALA A 51 12.36 -2.74 19.68
C ALA A 51 13.63 -3.02 18.86
N GLY A 52 14.45 -1.98 18.62
CA GLY A 52 15.72 -2.03 17.91
C GLY A 52 15.60 -2.65 16.51
N VAL A 53 14.48 -2.41 15.82
CA VAL A 53 14.23 -2.90 14.46
C VAL A 53 14.21 -1.78 13.44
N GLU A 54 14.50 -2.14 12.20
CA GLU A 54 14.41 -1.29 11.03
C GLU A 54 13.50 -1.96 9.99
N LEU A 55 12.64 -1.15 9.39
CA LEU A 55 11.76 -1.51 8.30
C LEU A 55 12.40 -1.15 6.96
N SER A 56 12.33 -2.07 6.00
CA SER A 56 12.71 -1.87 4.61
C SER A 56 11.66 -2.50 3.71
N TYR A 57 11.77 -2.28 2.40
CA TYR A 57 10.90 -2.92 1.41
C TYR A 57 11.72 -3.50 0.26
N GLN A 58 11.20 -4.54 -0.37
CA GLN A 58 11.79 -5.19 -1.55
C GLN A 58 10.71 -5.71 -2.49
N ASN A 59 11.12 -6.10 -3.70
CA ASN A 59 10.25 -6.76 -4.70
C ASN A 59 8.97 -5.98 -5.00
N TYR A 60 9.04 -4.63 -5.02
CA TYR A 60 7.88 -3.80 -5.32
C TYR A 60 7.45 -3.98 -6.78
N GLN A 61 6.19 -4.38 -6.98
CA GLN A 61 5.58 -4.55 -8.29
C GLN A 61 4.24 -3.81 -8.34
N ARG A 62 4.15 -2.82 -9.23
CA ARG A 62 2.92 -2.05 -9.40
C ARG A 62 2.01 -2.67 -10.47
N GLY A 63 0.77 -2.93 -10.08
CA GLY A 63 -0.35 -3.19 -10.98
C GLY A 63 -1.24 -1.96 -11.18
N VAL A 64 -2.39 -2.16 -11.82
CA VAL A 64 -3.35 -1.08 -12.12
C VAL A 64 -4.21 -0.70 -10.92
N PHE A 65 -4.64 -1.69 -10.13
CA PHE A 65 -5.52 -1.51 -8.96
C PHE A 65 -4.88 -1.90 -7.63
N SER A 66 -3.70 -2.51 -7.68
CA SER A 66 -2.97 -2.95 -6.51
C SER A 66 -1.49 -2.96 -6.81
N SER A 67 -0.68 -2.83 -5.76
CA SER A 67 0.75 -3.07 -5.80
C SER A 67 1.07 -4.22 -4.86
N HIS A 68 2.05 -5.03 -5.22
CA HIS A 68 2.60 -6.08 -4.38
C HIS A 68 3.98 -5.65 -3.92
N LEU A 69 4.31 -5.90 -2.65
CA LEU A 69 5.62 -5.59 -2.09
C LEU A 69 5.91 -6.47 -0.88
N GLN A 70 7.18 -6.63 -0.60
CA GLN A 70 7.63 -7.31 0.61
C GLN A 70 8.18 -6.30 1.59
N LEU A 71 7.54 -6.17 2.75
CA LEU A 71 8.09 -5.41 3.86
C LEU A 71 9.02 -6.31 4.65
N VAL A 72 10.22 -5.81 4.94
CA VAL A 72 11.28 -6.59 5.59
C VAL A 72 11.67 -5.87 6.86
N VAL A 73 11.39 -6.52 7.99
CA VAL A 73 11.78 -6.04 9.32
C VAL A 73 13.04 -6.78 9.74
N LYS A 74 14.08 -6.03 10.09
CA LYS A 74 15.39 -6.55 10.53
C LYS A 74 15.81 -5.88 11.83
N PRO A 75 16.62 -6.54 12.67
CA PRO A 75 17.25 -5.86 13.79
C PRO A 75 18.23 -4.80 13.27
N VAL A 76 18.30 -3.67 13.97
CA VAL A 76 19.30 -2.62 13.75
C VAL A 76 20.67 -3.18 14.13
N ALA A 77 21.66 -2.95 13.27
CA ALA A 77 23.03 -3.41 13.52
C ALA A 77 23.59 -2.81 14.82
N GLY A 78 24.12 -3.66 15.70
CA GLY A 78 24.69 -3.25 16.98
C GLY A 78 23.68 -3.01 18.11
N ALA A 79 22.41 -3.41 17.94
CA ALA A 79 21.41 -3.34 19.01
C ALA A 79 21.45 -4.60 19.89
N ASP A 80 21.82 -4.43 21.17
CA ASP A 80 22.10 -5.53 22.10
C ASP A 80 20.86 -6.21 22.72
N ASN A 81 19.67 -5.59 22.62
CA ASN A 81 18.40 -6.10 23.16
C ASN A 81 17.26 -5.95 22.14
N THR A 82 17.37 -6.64 21.02
CA THR A 82 16.35 -6.61 19.96
C THR A 82 15.34 -7.74 20.13
N TRP A 83 14.07 -7.47 19.80
CA TRP A 83 13.05 -8.51 19.70
C TRP A 83 13.39 -9.58 18.65
N LEU A 84 14.29 -9.26 17.70
CA LEU A 84 14.80 -10.17 16.67
C LEU A 84 16.28 -10.46 16.88
N LYS A 85 16.68 -11.74 16.77
CA LYS A 85 18.10 -12.10 16.85
C LYS A 85 18.89 -11.54 15.67
N PRO A 86 20.20 -11.24 15.82
CA PRO A 86 21.05 -10.85 14.70
C PRO A 86 20.95 -11.85 13.53
N GLY A 87 20.74 -11.34 12.31
CA GLY A 87 20.54 -12.15 11.11
C GLY A 87 19.12 -12.70 10.89
N GLN A 88 18.21 -12.54 11.86
CA GLN A 88 16.80 -12.87 11.69
C GLN A 88 16.07 -11.72 10.98
N SER A 89 15.22 -12.04 10.01
CA SER A 89 14.34 -11.08 9.34
C SER A 89 12.93 -11.60 9.27
N ILE A 90 11.95 -10.73 9.45
CA ILE A 90 10.55 -11.01 9.16
C ILE A 90 10.24 -10.39 7.80
N VAL A 91 9.67 -11.19 6.90
CA VAL A 91 9.18 -10.73 5.60
C VAL A 91 7.67 -10.81 5.61
N LEU A 92 7.03 -9.68 5.37
CA LEU A 92 5.58 -9.55 5.23
C LEU A 92 5.30 -9.39 3.74
N ASP A 93 4.55 -10.32 3.16
CA ASP A 93 4.20 -10.32 1.75
C ASP A 93 2.85 -9.62 1.57
N GLU A 94 2.88 -8.38 1.07
CA GLU A 94 1.74 -7.46 1.16
C GLU A 94 1.17 -7.11 -0.21
N SER A 95 -0.16 -7.10 -0.30
CA SER A 95 -0.88 -6.57 -1.46
C SER A 95 -1.65 -5.32 -1.07
N VAL A 96 -1.18 -4.17 -1.55
CA VAL A 96 -1.74 -2.86 -1.25
C VAL A 96 -2.70 -2.45 -2.37
N SER A 97 -3.99 -2.39 -2.07
CA SER A 97 -4.99 -1.87 -3.01
C SER A 97 -4.88 -0.36 -3.16
N HIS A 98 -4.96 0.12 -4.40
CA HIS A 98 -4.95 1.54 -4.72
C HIS A 98 -6.00 1.89 -5.77
N GLY A 99 -6.54 3.09 -5.65
CA GLY A 99 -7.49 3.67 -6.57
C GLY A 99 -8.45 4.62 -5.91
N PRO A 100 -9.38 5.20 -6.70
CA PRO A 100 -10.38 6.11 -6.15
C PRO A 100 -11.22 5.42 -5.08
N PHE A 101 -11.32 4.09 -5.12
CA PHE A 101 -11.97 3.28 -4.09
C PHE A 101 -11.17 1.99 -3.84
N PRO A 102 -11.13 1.54 -2.57
CA PRO A 102 -10.37 0.37 -2.18
C PRO A 102 -11.11 -0.92 -2.58
N LEU A 103 -10.81 -1.46 -3.77
CA LEU A 103 -11.54 -2.59 -4.36
C LEU A 103 -11.53 -3.86 -3.49
N ALA A 104 -10.44 -4.14 -2.78
CA ALA A 104 -10.38 -5.32 -1.90
C ALA A 104 -11.40 -5.22 -0.74
N GLN A 105 -11.58 -4.03 -0.18
CA GLN A 105 -12.54 -3.76 0.89
C GLN A 105 -13.98 -3.76 0.37
N LEU A 106 -14.22 -3.32 -0.86
CA LEU A 106 -15.54 -3.44 -1.51
C LEU A 106 -15.93 -4.91 -1.73
N LYS A 107 -15.00 -5.79 -2.09
CA LYS A 107 -15.28 -7.23 -2.25
C LYS A 107 -15.77 -7.87 -0.95
N THR A 108 -15.24 -7.43 0.18
CA THR A 108 -15.63 -7.94 1.50
C THR A 108 -16.80 -7.16 2.10
N LEU A 109 -17.42 -6.23 1.35
CA LEU A 109 -18.45 -5.29 1.84
C LEU A 109 -18.01 -4.51 3.09
N ASN A 110 -16.70 -4.33 3.28
CA ASN A 110 -16.14 -3.59 4.41
C ASN A 110 -15.98 -2.12 4.03
N LEU A 111 -17.01 -1.33 4.32
CA LEU A 111 -17.11 0.08 3.92
C LEU A 111 -16.50 1.06 4.94
N ILE A 112 -15.73 0.58 5.93
CA ILE A 112 -15.20 1.40 7.04
C ILE A 112 -14.35 2.60 6.55
N LEU A 113 -13.73 2.50 5.37
CA LEU A 113 -12.94 3.59 4.78
C LEU A 113 -13.76 4.60 3.95
N LEU A 114 -15.05 4.36 3.70
CA LEU A 114 -15.89 5.25 2.87
C LEU A 114 -16.48 6.44 3.64
N TRP A 115 -16.43 6.45 4.97
CA TRP A 115 -17.11 7.45 5.81
C TRP A 115 -16.23 8.16 6.84
N ARG A 116 -14.91 7.89 6.86
CA ARG A 116 -13.99 8.57 7.78
C ARG A 116 -13.31 9.73 7.06
N ARG A 117 -14.00 10.87 7.01
CA ARG A 117 -13.35 12.19 6.89
C ARG A 117 -12.79 12.60 8.23
#